data_AF-A0A4U9CU81-F1
#
_entry.id   AF-A0A4U9CU81-F1
#
_cell.length_a   1.000
_cell.length_b   1.000
_cell.length_c   1.000
_cell.angle_alpha   90.00
_cell.angle_beta   90.00
_cell.angle_gamma   90.00
#
_symmetry.space_group_name_H-M   'P 1'
#
loop_
_entity.id
_entity.type
_entity.pdbx_description
1 polymer ?
#
loop_
_entity_poly.entity_id
_entity_poly.type
_entity_poly.pdbx_seq_one_letter_code
_entity_poly.pdbx_strand_id
1 'polypeptide(L)'
;MTIKIVGNNVHPGTAKGVMVNALSLAARIHAEVPADEAPETTEGYEGFYHLSTIKGSVDRAEMHYIIRDFDRKQLKPASAG
;
A
#
# COMPACT_ATOMS: atom_id res chain seq x y z
N MET A 1 -9.00 -2.23 -3.75
CA MET A 1 -8.70 -2.15 -2.31
C MET A 1 -8.19 -0.75 -1.98
N THR A 2 -8.62 -0.18 -0.86
CA THR A 2 -8.13 1.13 -0.40
C THR A 2 -7.48 0.96 0.97
N ILE A 3 -6.25 1.44 1.13
CA ILE A 3 -5.54 1.48 2.41
C ILE A 3 -5.51 2.93 2.89
N LYS A 4 -6.02 3.19 4.10
CA LYS A 4 -5.93 4.49 4.75
C LYS A 4 -4.97 4.39 5.94
N ILE A 5 -3.96 5.24 5.95
CA ILE A 5 -2.91 5.27 6.96
C ILE A 5 -3.05 6.58 7.72
N VAL A 6 -3.09 6.48 9.04
CA VAL A 6 -3.06 7.64 9.95
C VAL A 6 -1.66 7.71 10.56
N GLY A 7 -0.98 8.81 10.33
CA GLY A 7 0.29 9.17 10.95
C GLY A 7 0.11 10.16 12.10
N ASN A 8 1.23 10.68 12.58
CA ASN A 8 1.31 11.71 13.60
C ASN A 8 2.31 12.77 13.14
N ASN A 9 1.82 13.96 12.79
CA ASN A 9 2.65 15.04 12.28
C ASN A 9 3.00 16.03 13.40
N VAL A 10 4.27 16.40 13.47
CA VAL A 10 4.83 17.42 14.36
C VAL A 10 5.93 18.17 13.61
N HIS A 11 6.37 19.31 14.14
CA HIS A 11 7.47 20.05 13.52
C HIS A 11 8.71 19.14 13.34
N PRO A 12 9.34 19.07 12.14
CA PRO A 12 10.44 18.13 11.88
C PRO A 12 11.61 18.25 12.87
N GLY A 13 11.88 19.46 13.36
CA GLY A 13 12.93 19.71 14.36
C GLY A 13 12.71 19.08 15.74
N THR A 14 11.48 18.66 16.08
CA THR A 14 11.13 18.05 17.37
C THR A 14 10.50 16.65 17.19
N ALA A 15 10.70 16.03 16.03
CA ALA A 15 10.00 14.82 15.61
C ALA A 15 10.44 13.51 16.28
N LYS A 16 11.63 13.47 16.90
CA LYS A 16 12.22 12.23 17.42
C LYS A 16 11.32 11.57 18.46
N GLY A 17 10.93 10.32 18.19
CA GLY A 17 10.08 9.51 19.08
C GLY A 17 8.61 9.93 19.13
N VAL A 18 8.21 10.92 18.34
CA VAL A 18 6.84 11.45 18.31
C VAL A 18 6.22 11.29 16.93
N MET A 19 6.92 11.68 15.86
CA MET A 19 6.39 11.64 14.50
C MET A 19 6.18 10.21 14.02
N VAL A 20 5.04 9.98 13.39
CA VAL A 20 4.76 8.78 12.59
C VAL A 20 4.42 9.25 11.19
N ASN A 21 5.31 9.00 10.23
CA ASN A 21 5.11 9.47 8.86
C ASN A 21 4.27 8.47 8.05
N ALA A 22 3.03 8.85 7.74
CA ALA A 22 2.10 8.00 6.98
C ALA A 22 2.63 7.62 5.58
N LEU A 23 3.36 8.52 4.91
CA LEU A 23 3.96 8.23 3.60
C LEU A 23 5.10 7.20 3.70
N SER A 24 5.89 7.22 4.77
CA SER A 24 6.92 6.20 5.00
C SER A 24 6.30 4.82 5.24
N LEU A 25 5.16 4.74 5.93
CA LEU A 25 4.41 3.50 6.10
C LEU A 25 3.81 3.04 4.76
N ALA A 26 3.25 3.94 3.96
CA ALA A 26 2.72 3.62 2.63
C ALA A 26 3.82 3.04 1.71
N ALA A 27 5.01 3.64 1.71
CA ALA A 27 6.15 3.15 0.94
C ALA A 27 6.59 1.74 1.40
N ARG A 28 6.62 1.49 2.71
CA ARG A 28 6.92 0.15 3.26
C ARG A 28 5.89 -0.88 2.85
N ILE A 29 4.59 -0.55 2.91
CA ILE A 29 3.53 -1.44 2.46
C ILE A 29 3.71 -1.78 0.98
N HIS A 30 3.99 -0.79 0.13
CA HIS A 30 4.17 -1.05 -1.29
C HIS A 30 5.42 -1.89 -1.57
N ALA A 31 6.49 -1.72 -0.81
CA ALA A 31 7.72 -2.50 -0.95
C ALA A 31 7.54 -4.01 -0.65
N GLU A 32 6.51 -4.38 0.11
CA GLU A 32 6.15 -5.78 0.39
C GLU A 32 5.24 -6.39 -0.68
N VAL A 33 4.77 -5.60 -1.65
CA VAL A 33 3.97 -6.12 -2.77
C VAL A 33 4.90 -6.82 -3.77
N PRO A 34 4.60 -8.07 -4.21
CA PRO A 34 5.43 -8.77 -5.21
C PRO A 34 5.53 -7.96 -6.51
N ALA A 35 6.75 -7.57 -6.88
CA ALA A 35 6.99 -6.72 -8.05
C ALA A 35 6.82 -7.47 -9.39
N ASP A 36 6.92 -8.80 -9.34
CA ASP A 36 6.65 -9.72 -10.44
C ASP A 36 5.14 -10.01 -10.63
N GLU A 37 4.30 -9.64 -9.67
CA GLU A 37 2.83 -9.71 -9.79
C GLU A 37 2.22 -8.30 -10.04
N ALA A 38 2.79 -7.57 -11.00
CA ALA A 38 2.33 -6.24 -11.42
C ALA A 38 1.86 -6.24 -12.88
N PRO A 39 0.94 -5.34 -13.30
CA PRO A 39 0.44 -5.32 -14.68
C PRO A 39 1.53 -5.28 -15.76
N GLU A 40 2.63 -4.59 -15.51
CA GLU A 40 3.79 -4.47 -16.40
C GLU A 40 4.68 -5.72 -16.47
N THR A 41 4.47 -6.71 -15.59
CA THR A 41 5.25 -7.96 -15.49
C THR A 41 4.40 -9.22 -15.65
N THR A 42 3.08 -9.08 -15.85
CA THR A 42 2.11 -10.19 -15.97
C THR A 42 1.40 -10.20 -17.32
N GLU A 43 0.94 -11.38 -17.77
CA GLU A 43 0.17 -11.54 -19.00
C GLU A 43 -1.00 -12.53 -18.89
N GLY A 44 -1.93 -12.45 -19.84
CA GLY A 44 -3.03 -13.42 -19.96
C GLY A 44 -3.92 -13.53 -18.71
N TYR A 45 -3.83 -14.67 -18.02
CA TYR A 45 -4.63 -15.00 -16.84
C TYR A 45 -3.85 -14.85 -15.52
N GLU A 46 -2.64 -14.31 -15.56
CA GLU A 46 -1.87 -14.01 -14.36
C GLU A 46 -2.56 -12.88 -13.56
N GLY A 47 -2.68 -13.08 -12.25
CA GLY A 47 -3.19 -12.06 -11.35
C GLY A 47 -2.16 -10.96 -11.10
N PHE A 48 -2.61 -9.81 -10.59
CA PHE A 48 -1.73 -8.70 -10.26
C PHE A 48 -2.24 -7.82 -9.12
N TYR A 49 -1.31 -7.09 -8.53
CA TYR A 49 -1.53 -5.94 -7.65
C TYR A 49 -1.07 -4.67 -8.35
N HIS A 50 -1.96 -3.68 -8.45
CA HIS A 50 -1.63 -2.41 -9.11
C HIS A 50 -1.94 -1.22 -8.22
N LEU A 51 -0.90 -0.52 -7.76
CA LEU A 51 -1.04 0.77 -7.08
C LEU A 51 -1.40 1.85 -8.11
N SER A 52 -2.70 2.15 -8.25
CA SER A 52 -3.18 3.10 -9.26
C SER A 52 -2.99 4.55 -8.82
N THR A 53 -3.16 4.83 -7.53
CA THR A 53 -2.89 6.15 -6.95
C THR A 53 -2.42 6.04 -5.51
N ILE A 54 -1.53 6.95 -5.13
CA ILE A 54 -1.11 7.21 -3.75
C ILE A 54 -1.13 8.72 -3.53
N LYS A 55 -1.72 9.17 -2.41
CA LYS A 55 -1.72 10.58 -2.01
C LYS A 55 -1.62 10.70 -0.51
N GLY A 56 -0.86 11.68 -0.01
CA GLY A 56 -0.79 11.92 1.42
C GLY A 56 0.21 12.98 1.85
N SER A 57 0.33 13.07 3.16
CA SER A 57 1.23 13.89 3.96
C SER A 57 1.69 13.08 5.19
N VAL A 58 2.44 13.68 6.12
CA VAL A 58 2.93 12.98 7.32
C VAL A 58 1.77 12.46 8.18
N ASP A 59 0.68 13.21 8.30
CA ASP A 59 -0.47 12.89 9.16
C ASP A 59 -1.42 11.85 8.54
N ARG A 60 -1.54 11.77 7.20
CA ARG A 60 -2.45 10.83 6.52
C ARG A 60 -1.96 10.45 5.13
N ALA A 61 -2.15 9.19 4.74
CA ALA A 61 -1.96 8.73 3.37
C ALA A 61 -3.07 7.77 2.96
N GLU A 62 -3.44 7.80 1.67
CA GLU A 62 -4.39 6.87 1.06
C GLU A 62 -3.76 6.23 -0.17
N MET A 63 -3.85 4.90 -0.25
CA MET A 63 -3.36 4.09 -1.36
C MET A 63 -4.53 3.36 -2.00
N HIS A 64 -4.64 3.43 -3.31
CA HIS A 64 -5.67 2.73 -4.08
C HIS A 64 -5.00 1.63 -4.91
N TYR A 65 -5.34 0.38 -4.57
CA TYR A 65 -4.92 -0.80 -5.31
C TYR A 65 -6.06 -1.36 -6.15
N ILE A 66 -5.76 -1.72 -7.39
CA ILE A 66 -6.56 -2.64 -8.19
C ILE A 66 -5.94 -4.03 -8.00
N ILE A 67 -6.76 -5.01 -7.64
CA ILE A 67 -6.35 -6.41 -7.50
C ILE A 67 -7.15 -7.20 -8.50
N ARG A 68 -6.45 -7.98 -9.34
CA ARG A 68 -7.08 -8.92 -10.26
C ARG A 68 -6.50 -10.29 -10.04
N ASP A 69 -7.37 -11.27 -10.05
CA ASP A 69 -7.03 -12.69 -10.01
C ASP A 69 -8.09 -13.43 -10.82
N PHE A 70 -7.65 -14.34 -11.69
CA PHE A 70 -8.51 -15.14 -12.53
C PHE A 70 -8.79 -16.52 -11.92
N ASP A 71 -8.09 -16.89 -10.84
CA ASP A 71 -8.37 -18.08 -10.05
C ASP A 71 -9.32 -17.74 -8.88
N ARG A 72 -10.52 -18.32 -8.89
CA ARG A 72 -11.51 -18.14 -7.80
C ARG A 72 -11.02 -18.65 -6.44
N LYS A 73 -9.87 -19.34 -6.37
CA LYS A 73 -9.37 -20.01 -5.15
C LYS A 73 -8.28 -19.26 -4.39
N GLN A 74 -7.64 -18.23 -4.94
CA GLN A 74 -6.43 -17.66 -4.33
C GLN A 74 -6.61 -16.34 -3.57
N LEU A 75 -7.77 -15.70 -3.65
CA LEU A 75 -8.07 -14.50 -2.85
C LEU A 75 -8.37 -14.87 -1.39
N LYS A 76 -7.34 -15.20 -0.61
CA LYS A 76 -7.43 -15.23 0.85
C LYS A 76 -7.53 -13.78 1.33
N PRO A 77 -8.57 -13.40 2.09
CA PRO A 77 -8.59 -12.10 2.73
C PRO A 77 -7.36 -11.98 3.62
N ALA A 78 -6.60 -10.89 3.50
CA ALA A 78 -5.58 -10.55 4.47
C ALA A 78 -6.28 -10.50 5.83
N SER A 79 -5.95 -11.44 6.72
CA SER A 79 -6.48 -11.47 8.07
C SER A 79 -5.99 -10.21 8.78
N ALA A 80 -6.87 -9.23 8.90
CA ALA A 80 -6.68 -8.11 9.81
C ALA A 80 -6.76 -8.67 11.24
N GLY A 81 -5.60 -8.88 11.86
CA GLY A 81 -5.46 -9.08 13.29
C GLY A 81 -5.47 -7.75 14.04
#